data_AF-A0A356X5E1-F1
#
_entry.id   AF-A0A356X5E1-F1
#
_cell.length_a   1.000
_cell.length_b   1.000
_cell.length_c   1.000
_cell.angle_alpha   90.00
_cell.angle_beta   90.00
_cell.angle_gamma   90.00
#
_symmetry.space_group_name_H-M   'P 1'
#
loop_
_entity.id
_entity.type
_entity.pdbx_description
1 polymer ?
#
loop_
_entity_poly.entity_id
_entity_poly.type
_entity_poly.pdbx_seq_one_letter_code
_entity_poly.pdbx_strand_id
1 'polypeptide(L)'
;YQEGVHIIDPILEDASPEAVFEAVYQNTQQHLDTDKFLTFFGGEHSISIGIIKAFYERHPDITILQLDAHTDLRPHYHGSPYNHACAVYDAS
;
A
#
# COMPACT_ATOMS: atom_id res chain seq x y z
N TYR A 1 -3.61 1.38 30.79
CA TYR A 1 -2.89 1.60 29.52
C TYR A 1 -3.84 2.31 28.58
N GLN A 2 -3.51 3.53 28.13
CA GLN A 2 -4.38 4.35 27.27
C GLN A 2 -4.05 4.23 25.78
N GLU A 3 -2.90 3.64 25.44
CA GLU A 3 -2.45 3.40 24.06
C GLU A 3 -2.07 1.92 23.90
N GLY A 4 -2.45 1.32 22.77
CA GLY A 4 -2.25 -0.09 22.48
C GLY A 4 -2.33 -0.40 20.98
N VAL A 5 -2.12 -1.66 20.62
CA VAL A 5 -2.18 -2.12 19.23
C VAL A 5 -3.56 -2.72 18.96
N HIS A 6 -4.23 -2.21 17.94
CA HIS A 6 -5.44 -2.82 17.38
C HIS A 6 -5.08 -3.51 16.07
N ILE A 7 -5.36 -4.82 15.98
CA ILE A 7 -5.17 -5.61 14.77
C ILE A 7 -6.53 -5.74 14.10
N ILE A 8 -6.61 -5.29 12.85
CA ILE A 8 -7.81 -5.40 12.01
C ILE A 8 -7.88 -6.78 11.36
N ASP A 9 -9.06 -7.17 10.89
CA ASP A 9 -9.22 -8.39 10.10
C ASP A 9 -8.37 -8.33 8.82
N PRO A 10 -7.78 -9.46 8.38
CA PRO A 10 -6.95 -9.50 7.20
C PRO A 10 -7.77 -9.29 5.92
N ILE A 11 -7.15 -8.66 4.93
CA ILE A 11 -7.68 -8.63 3.56
C ILE A 11 -7.40 -9.98 2.91
N LEU A 12 -8.44 -10.68 2.46
CA LEU A 12 -8.37 -12.02 1.86
C LEU A 12 -8.65 -12.02 0.36
N GLU A 13 -8.82 -10.85 -0.26
CA GLU A 13 -9.00 -10.71 -1.71
C GLU A 13 -7.78 -11.29 -2.45
N ASP A 14 -8.03 -12.09 -3.48
CA ASP A 14 -7.01 -12.78 -4.27
C ASP A 14 -7.38 -12.97 -5.75
N ALA A 15 -8.49 -12.36 -6.21
CA ALA A 15 -9.03 -12.59 -7.55
C ALA A 15 -8.13 -12.03 -8.66
N SER A 16 -7.53 -10.85 -8.47
CA SER A 16 -6.58 -10.23 -9.40
C SER A 16 -5.72 -9.16 -8.73
N PRO A 17 -4.59 -8.76 -9.35
CA PRO A 17 -3.77 -7.65 -8.86
C PRO A 17 -4.56 -6.35 -8.65
N GLU A 18 -5.48 -6.04 -9.57
CA GLU A 18 -6.36 -4.86 -9.50
C GLU A 18 -7.35 -4.96 -8.34
N ALA A 19 -7.94 -6.14 -8.10
CA ALA A 19 -8.86 -6.36 -7.00
C ALA A 19 -8.15 -6.21 -5.63
N VAL A 20 -6.94 -6.77 -5.51
CA VAL A 20 -6.10 -6.63 -4.31
C VAL A 20 -5.71 -5.18 -4.08
N PHE A 21 -5.26 -4.48 -5.13
CA PHE A 21 -4.94 -3.06 -5.06
C PHE A 21 -6.13 -2.24 -4.54
N GLU A 22 -7.31 -2.44 -5.11
CA GLU A 22 -8.51 -1.70 -4.72
C GLU A 22 -8.90 -2.00 -3.27
N ALA A 23 -8.87 -3.28 -2.86
CA ALA A 23 -9.17 -3.68 -1.49
C ALA A 23 -8.21 -3.04 -0.47
N VAL A 24 -6.90 -3.05 -0.75
CA VAL A 24 -5.88 -2.44 0.11
C VAL A 24 -6.01 -0.91 0.15
N TYR A 25 -6.22 -0.29 -1.01
CA TYR A 25 -6.37 1.16 -1.14
C TYR A 25 -7.59 1.66 -0.34
N GLN A 26 -8.77 1.08 -0.55
CA GLN A 26 -9.99 1.46 0.15
C GLN A 26 -9.88 1.23 1.66
N ASN A 27 -9.32 0.10 2.08
CA ASN A 27 -9.10 -0.18 3.50
C ASN A 27 -8.13 0.84 4.13
N THR A 28 -7.05 1.19 3.43
CA THR A 28 -6.09 2.20 3.91
C THR A 28 -6.75 3.56 4.06
N GLN A 29 -7.53 4.01 3.06
CA GLN A 29 -8.26 5.28 3.13
C GLN A 29 -9.19 5.36 4.34
N GLN A 30 -9.96 4.30 4.61
CA GLN A 30 -10.86 4.26 5.77
C GLN A 30 -10.12 4.42 7.11
N HIS A 31 -8.91 3.87 7.22
CA HIS A 31 -8.14 3.93 8.46
C HIS A 31 -7.33 5.22 8.59
N LEU A 32 -6.97 5.89 7.50
CA LEU A 32 -6.29 7.19 7.52
C LEU A 32 -7.13 8.28 8.23
N ASP A 33 -8.45 8.17 8.21
CA ASP A 33 -9.35 9.11 8.89
C ASP A 33 -9.34 9.00 10.43
N THR A 34 -8.70 7.96 10.97
CA THR A 34 -8.69 7.70 12.42
C THR A 34 -7.59 8.45 13.18
N ASP A 35 -6.70 9.16 12.46
CA ASP A 35 -5.50 9.82 13.01
C ASP A 35 -4.62 8.88 13.85
N LYS A 36 -4.61 7.59 13.47
CA LYS A 36 -3.79 6.55 14.08
C LYS A 36 -2.53 6.33 13.28
N PHE A 37 -1.49 5.85 13.97
CA PHE A 37 -0.26 5.41 13.33
C PHE A 37 -0.48 4.04 12.68
N LEU A 38 -0.72 4.02 11.37
CA LEU A 38 -0.98 2.79 10.62
C LEU A 38 0.33 2.02 10.37
N THR A 39 0.30 0.71 10.58
CA THR A 39 1.40 -0.21 10.29
C THR A 39 0.86 -1.37 9.49
N PHE A 40 1.56 -1.77 8.44
CA PHE A 40 1.08 -2.74 7.46
C PHE A 40 1.94 -4.00 7.51
N PHE A 41 1.27 -5.14 7.43
CA PHE A 41 1.88 -6.45 7.24
C PHE A 41 1.23 -7.09 6.03
N GLY A 42 2.02 -7.61 5.10
CA GLY A 42 1.48 -8.38 3.99
C GLY A 42 2.49 -9.35 3.40
N GLY A 43 2.24 -9.78 2.17
CA GLY A 43 3.01 -10.82 1.47
C GLY A 43 4.10 -10.24 0.57
N GLU A 44 3.71 -9.88 -0.66
CA GLU A 44 4.61 -9.28 -1.64
C GLU A 44 4.52 -7.74 -1.70
N HIS A 45 5.48 -7.11 -2.39
CA HIS A 45 5.67 -5.67 -2.36
C HIS A 45 4.53 -4.86 -3.02
N SER A 46 3.72 -5.51 -3.88
CA SER A 46 2.62 -4.87 -4.64
C SER A 46 1.53 -4.25 -3.77
N ILE A 47 1.32 -4.76 -2.55
CA ILE A 47 0.35 -4.18 -1.60
C ILE A 47 0.67 -2.72 -1.27
N SER A 48 1.95 -2.34 -1.36
CA SER A 48 2.43 -1.00 -1.04
C SER A 48 1.87 0.04 -1.99
N ILE A 49 1.47 -0.35 -3.21
CA ILE A 49 0.95 0.59 -4.22
C ILE A 49 -0.34 1.24 -3.71
N GLY A 50 -1.29 0.44 -3.22
CA GLY A 50 -2.56 0.95 -2.66
C GLY A 50 -2.34 1.76 -1.38
N ILE A 51 -1.39 1.34 -0.53
CA ILE A 51 -1.05 2.04 0.71
C ILE A 51 -0.45 3.41 0.40
N ILE A 52 0.64 3.45 -0.37
CA ILE A 52 1.38 4.66 -0.72
C ILE A 52 0.45 5.65 -1.43
N LYS A 53 -0.40 5.16 -2.34
CA LYS A 53 -1.42 5.98 -3.00
C LYS A 53 -2.36 6.68 -2.04
N ALA A 54 -2.96 5.93 -1.11
CA ALA A 54 -3.84 6.51 -0.10
C ALA A 54 -3.12 7.57 0.75
N PHE A 55 -1.85 7.34 1.08
CA PHE A 55 -1.04 8.29 1.85
C PHE A 55 -0.67 9.55 1.07
N TYR A 56 -0.17 9.46 -0.17
CA TYR A 56 0.25 10.66 -0.91
C TYR A 56 -0.95 11.53 -1.33
N GLU A 57 -2.14 10.94 -1.53
CA GLU A 57 -3.36 11.70 -1.79
C GLU A 57 -3.83 12.47 -0.54
N ARG A 58 -3.62 11.89 0.65
CA ARG A 58 -3.97 12.53 1.94
C ARG A 58 -2.93 13.56 2.38
N HIS A 59 -1.67 13.34 2.07
CA HIS A 59 -0.51 14.11 2.52
C HIS A 59 0.35 14.55 1.32
N PRO A 60 0.06 15.72 0.72
CA PRO A 60 0.69 16.15 -0.54
C PRO A 60 2.22 16.35 -0.44
N ASP A 61 2.74 16.59 0.76
CA ASP A 61 4.17 16.82 1.02
C ASP A 61 4.86 15.59 1.66
N ILE A 62 4.29 14.39 1.51
CA ILE A 62 4.87 13.17 2.08
C ILE A 62 6.18 12.79 1.37
N THR A 63 7.12 12.23 2.13
CA THR A 63 8.33 11.59 1.58
C THR A 63 8.22 10.08 1.74
N ILE A 64 8.48 9.35 0.66
CA ILE A 64 8.54 7.88 0.65
C ILE A 64 10.00 7.45 0.71
N LEU A 65 10.36 6.65 1.71
CA LEU A 65 11.68 6.02 1.84
C LEU A 65 11.56 4.53 1.53
N GLN A 66 12.07 4.11 0.37
CA GLN A 66 12.13 2.71 -0.04
C GLN A 66 13.48 2.10 0.33
N LEU A 67 13.46 0.99 1.05
CA LEU A 67 14.63 0.18 1.36
C LEU A 67 14.44 -1.20 0.74
N ASP A 68 14.95 -1.38 -0.48
CA ASP A 68 14.83 -2.63 -1.23
C ASP A 68 16.14 -2.90 -2.00
N ALA A 69 16.39 -4.17 -2.33
CA ALA A 69 17.48 -4.56 -3.22
C ALA A 69 17.19 -4.18 -4.68
N HIS A 70 15.92 -3.98 -5.03
CA HIS A 70 15.45 -3.61 -6.36
C HIS A 70 14.84 -2.21 -6.37
N THR A 71 14.74 -1.61 -7.55
CA THR A 71 14.14 -0.27 -7.66
C THR A 71 12.62 -0.29 -7.63
N ASP A 72 11.98 -1.34 -8.16
CA ASP A 72 10.52 -1.46 -8.29
C ASP A 72 9.84 -0.25 -8.97
N LEU A 73 10.54 0.34 -9.94
CA LEU A 73 10.11 1.50 -10.74
C LEU A 73 9.65 1.11 -12.15
N ARG A 74 9.19 -0.12 -12.38
CA ARG A 74 8.63 -0.47 -13.69
C ARG A 74 7.20 0.07 -13.81
N PRO A 75 6.79 0.62 -14.97
CA PRO A 75 5.41 1.05 -15.17
C PRO A 75 4.41 -0.12 -15.20
N HIS A 76 4.86 -1.30 -15.60
CA HIS A 76 4.07 -2.53 -15.61
C HIS A 76 4.99 -3.76 -15.58
N TYR A 77 4.49 -4.87 -15.05
CA TYR A 77 5.14 -6.17 -15.13
C TYR A 77 4.08 -7.28 -15.28
N HIS A 78 4.33 -8.22 -16.19
CA HIS A 78 3.36 -9.27 -16.57
C HIS A 78 1.95 -8.74 -16.93
N GLY A 79 1.85 -7.52 -17.47
CA GLY A 79 0.60 -6.95 -17.96
C GLY A 79 -0.22 -6.14 -16.95
N SER A 80 0.27 -5.97 -15.71
CA SER A 80 -0.39 -5.13 -14.69
C SER A 80 0.57 -4.10 -14.09
N PRO A 81 0.10 -2.88 -13.76
CA PRO A 81 0.86 -1.94 -12.94
C PRO A 81 0.85 -2.32 -11.45
N TYR A 82 -0.07 -3.19 -11.02
CA TYR A 82 -0.22 -3.60 -9.62
C TYR A 82 0.64 -4.83 -9.29
N ASN A 83 1.94 -4.70 -9.47
CA ASN A 83 2.89 -5.80 -9.35
C ASN A 83 4.07 -5.42 -8.43
N HIS A 84 4.73 -6.41 -7.82
CA HIS A 84 5.88 -6.16 -6.93
C HIS A 84 6.99 -5.35 -7.62
N ALA A 85 7.26 -5.58 -8.91
CA ALA A 85 8.30 -4.86 -9.65
C ALA A 85 7.90 -3.40 -10.02
N CYS A 86 6.70 -2.98 -9.61
CA CYS A 86 6.09 -1.69 -9.88
C CYS A 86 5.77 -0.90 -8.60
N ALA A 87 6.16 -1.43 -7.42
CA ALA A 87 5.67 -1.01 -6.11
C ALA A 87 5.78 0.49 -5.83
N VAL A 88 6.76 1.18 -6.40
CA VAL A 88 7.05 2.60 -6.10
C VAL A 88 7.00 3.48 -7.36
N TYR A 89 6.68 2.92 -8.53
CA TYR A 89 6.62 3.68 -9.79
C TYR A 89 5.62 4.85 -9.75
N ASP A 90 4.43 4.64 -9.19
CA ASP A 90 3.38 5.67 -9.12
C ASP A 90 3.74 6.81 -8.14
N ALA A 91 4.65 6.55 -7.20
CA ALA A 91 5.08 7.50 -6.18
C ALA A 91 6.44 8.16 -6.48
N SER A 92 7.01 7.90 -7.67
CA SER A 92 8.33 8.42 -8.09
C SER A 92 8.27 9.72 -8.87
#